data_AF-A0A023BBN3-F1
#
_entry.id   AF-A0A023BBN3-F1
#
_cell.length_a   1.000
_cell.length_b   1.000
_cell.length_c   1.000
_cell.angle_alpha   90.00
_cell.angle_beta   90.00
_cell.angle_gamma   90.00
#
_symmetry.space_group_name_H-M   'P 1'
#
loop_
_entity.id
_entity.type
_entity.pdbx_description
1 polymer ?
#
loop_
_entity_poly.entity_id
_entity_poly.type
_entity_poly.pdbx_seq_one_letter_code
_entity_poly.pdbx_strand_id
1 'polypeptide(L)'
;MRSITATDAQEVSPLLSVMTGVTFDVDYPGEEICDSLISVRPVVDRRSEAPRGVPPAMPNCVRLGLAYHDKVSPKFLLAVALQTVDQLLDNEGTLFSRDQIQLLSREERPTVRLDLEGADEYDDAKTAADDPERVKMAQGVFLDLFRHGRMGGELKSSEDEHLDVLAVLEKAVATMSEFREALVKVYSAYEPSGDYVSGVWKGICRPMLMLDFEIPQVIVWSPGRGKVCPRCAPGPLVSLPAAPSSLMDTINLRKCETLCNSPDKFVPDNHRIPVNEWIVHDFDKVYTMDGEWPVWEVVNGAWGAHADRMSKAVQDEADKQGVMCTTFPWQCTWRPLTPSGRRPDVFLELSQKDAAAIVQAEMDDHIKYWRVVNLGDLVKSYRLLPELVQDLERQAKHLVMDARCVATITGHAERLAPDAPRDPTKYHKPSNDGWYIGSYAQAHVVLEYNKDGTASEMRFATVPTCLNAESEAEAERKERDFWAQVRRDAACRDEIGFVH
;
A
#
# COMPACT_ATOMS: atom_id res chain seq x y z
N MET A 1 -13.26 -39.67 15.73
CA MET A 1 -11.80 -39.51 15.95
C MET A 1 -11.05 -40.05 14.76
N ARG A 2 -10.75 -39.17 13.79
CA ARG A 2 -9.65 -39.32 12.84
C ARG A 2 -8.98 -37.96 12.80
N SER A 3 -7.75 -37.92 13.32
CA SER A 3 -6.89 -36.74 13.28
C SER A 3 -6.59 -36.39 11.83
N ILE A 4 -6.94 -35.18 11.44
CA ILE A 4 -6.33 -34.50 10.31
C ILE A 4 -5.22 -33.68 10.94
N THR A 5 -4.03 -34.26 10.94
CA THR A 5 -2.79 -33.53 11.09
C THR A 5 -2.74 -32.50 9.97
N ALA A 6 -2.79 -31.22 10.35
CA ALA A 6 -2.36 -30.13 9.50
C ALA A 6 -0.97 -30.49 8.96
N THR A 7 -0.87 -30.69 7.65
CA THR A 7 0.42 -30.68 6.98
C THR A 7 0.90 -29.24 6.99
N ASP A 8 2.03 -29.03 7.66
CA ASP A 8 2.78 -27.80 7.80
C ASP A 8 3.09 -27.17 6.43
N ALA A 9 2.40 -26.08 6.10
CA ALA A 9 2.86 -25.04 5.17
C ALA A 9 1.96 -23.79 5.30
N GLN A 10 2.38 -22.83 6.14
CA GLN A 10 2.12 -21.39 6.03
C GLN A 10 0.74 -20.91 5.50
N GLU A 11 -0.37 -21.44 6.01
CA GLU A 11 -1.66 -20.75 5.88
C GLU A 11 -1.75 -19.66 6.96
N VAL A 12 -0.99 -18.58 6.78
CA VAL A 12 -1.14 -17.38 7.61
C VAL A 12 -2.51 -16.79 7.29
N SER A 13 -3.43 -16.84 8.25
CA SER A 13 -4.73 -16.16 8.19
C SER A 13 -4.54 -14.77 7.53
N PRO A 14 -5.29 -14.40 6.50
CA PRO A 14 -5.22 -13.07 5.90
C PRO A 14 -5.34 -11.96 6.94
N LEU A 15 -6.06 -12.13 8.05
CA LEU A 15 -6.01 -11.21 9.19
C LEU A 15 -4.61 -11.11 9.81
N LEU A 16 -3.95 -12.25 10.11
CA LEU A 16 -2.56 -12.29 10.59
C LEU A 16 -1.57 -11.70 9.58
N SER A 17 -1.77 -11.94 8.27
CA SER A 17 -0.96 -11.35 7.19
C SER A 17 -1.21 -9.86 7.01
N VAL A 18 -2.36 -9.35 7.45
CA VAL A 18 -2.68 -7.93 7.41
C VAL A 18 -2.00 -7.20 8.56
N MET A 19 -2.11 -7.76 9.76
CA MET A 19 -1.59 -7.14 10.97
C MET A 19 -0.09 -7.25 11.11
N THR A 20 0.46 -8.40 10.67
CA THR A 20 1.89 -8.67 10.72
C THR A 20 2.57 -8.39 9.39
N GLY A 21 1.82 -7.79 8.46
CA GLY A 21 2.11 -7.46 7.07
C GLY A 21 2.33 -8.63 6.13
N VAL A 22 2.43 -8.29 4.85
CA VAL A 22 2.36 -9.27 3.76
C VAL A 22 3.57 -10.17 3.85
N THR A 23 3.36 -11.47 3.95
CA THR A 23 4.45 -12.46 3.90
C THR A 23 4.73 -12.81 2.44
N PHE A 24 5.93 -12.47 1.97
CA PHE A 24 6.44 -12.87 0.66
C PHE A 24 7.27 -14.14 0.78
N ASP A 25 7.05 -15.08 -0.12
CA ASP A 25 7.81 -16.34 -0.17
C ASP A 25 8.03 -16.78 -1.62
N VAL A 26 8.86 -17.80 -1.80
CA VAL A 26 9.10 -18.51 -3.06
C VAL A 26 8.61 -19.94 -2.92
N ASP A 27 7.74 -20.34 -3.83
CA ASP A 27 7.16 -21.67 -3.81
C ASP A 27 8.14 -22.77 -4.19
N TYR A 28 7.69 -24.03 -4.07
CA TYR A 28 8.45 -25.17 -4.58
C TYR A 28 8.33 -25.29 -6.10
N PRO A 29 9.35 -25.82 -6.79
CA PRO A 29 9.27 -26.10 -8.22
C PRO A 29 8.05 -27.00 -8.54
N GLY A 30 7.15 -26.50 -9.38
CA GLY A 30 5.95 -27.22 -9.82
C GLY A 30 4.68 -26.97 -9.01
N GLU A 31 4.73 -26.13 -7.96
CA GLU A 31 3.52 -25.66 -7.28
C GLU A 31 2.67 -24.76 -8.20
N GLU A 32 1.35 -24.84 -8.07
CA GLU A 32 0.42 -24.09 -8.92
C GLU A 32 0.41 -22.61 -8.54
N ILE A 33 0.76 -21.76 -9.50
CA ILE A 33 0.76 -20.31 -9.35
C ILE A 33 -0.67 -19.83 -9.15
N CYS A 34 -0.86 -18.84 -8.28
CA CYS A 34 -2.13 -18.13 -8.23
C CYS A 34 -2.40 -17.45 -9.58
N ASP A 35 -3.52 -17.78 -10.23
CA ASP A 35 -3.94 -17.19 -11.51
C ASP A 35 -3.94 -15.66 -11.54
N SER A 36 -4.08 -15.02 -10.37
CA SER A 36 -4.00 -13.56 -10.25
C SER A 36 -2.63 -12.99 -10.65
N LEU A 37 -1.56 -13.77 -10.56
CA LEU A 37 -0.17 -13.38 -10.86
C LEU A 37 0.17 -13.49 -12.34
N ILE A 38 -0.37 -14.49 -13.04
CA ILE A 38 -0.11 -14.81 -14.47
C ILE A 38 -0.34 -13.62 -15.41
N SER A 39 -1.15 -12.67 -14.96
CA SER A 39 -1.66 -11.57 -15.80
C SER A 39 -1.24 -10.19 -15.33
N VAL A 40 -0.33 -10.09 -14.35
CA VAL A 40 -0.17 -8.85 -13.57
C VAL A 40 1.28 -8.55 -13.23
N ARG A 41 1.54 -7.24 -13.08
CA ARG A 41 2.79 -6.75 -12.50
C ARG A 41 2.85 -6.96 -10.99
N PRO A 42 3.81 -7.74 -10.44
CA PRO A 42 4.08 -7.73 -9.01
C PRO A 42 4.40 -6.31 -8.55
N VAL A 43 3.76 -5.86 -7.47
CA VAL A 43 4.10 -4.61 -6.80
C VAL A 43 4.91 -4.96 -5.57
N VAL A 44 6.23 -4.81 -5.71
CA VAL A 44 7.21 -5.17 -4.68
C VAL A 44 7.76 -3.91 -3.98
N ASP A 45 7.60 -2.73 -4.58
CA ASP A 45 7.90 -1.46 -3.89
C ASP A 45 6.65 -0.98 -3.14
N ARG A 46 6.59 -1.34 -1.87
CA ARG A 46 5.49 -1.04 -0.96
C ARG A 46 5.82 0.16 -0.07
N ARG A 47 7.04 0.69 -0.10
CA ARG A 47 7.45 1.86 0.70
C ARG A 47 6.48 3.02 0.58
N SER A 48 6.20 3.70 1.69
CA SER A 48 5.29 4.86 1.73
C SER A 48 5.85 6.07 0.98
N GLU A 49 7.18 6.17 0.90
CA GLU A 49 7.90 7.27 0.27
C GLU A 49 8.88 6.70 -0.76
N ALA A 50 9.01 7.39 -1.90
CA ALA A 50 10.03 7.06 -2.88
C ALA A 50 11.42 7.31 -2.27
N PRO A 51 12.42 6.46 -2.56
CA PRO A 51 13.78 6.70 -2.12
C PRO A 51 14.30 8.00 -2.73
N ARG A 52 14.90 8.86 -1.89
CA ARG A 52 15.54 10.10 -2.35
C ARG A 52 16.91 9.78 -2.93
N GLY A 53 17.33 10.51 -3.96
CA GLY A 53 18.68 10.36 -4.53
C GLY A 53 18.88 9.05 -5.31
N VAL A 54 17.79 8.49 -5.83
CA VAL A 54 17.78 7.21 -6.51
C VAL A 54 17.15 7.40 -7.90
N PRO A 55 17.77 6.90 -8.98
CA PRO A 55 17.25 7.06 -10.33
C PRO A 55 15.91 6.34 -10.53
N PRO A 56 15.18 6.61 -11.63
CA PRO A 56 14.00 5.82 -12.00
C PRO A 56 14.32 4.31 -12.04
N ALA A 57 13.32 3.47 -11.77
CA ALA A 57 13.50 2.02 -11.93
C ALA A 57 13.83 1.66 -13.40
N MET A 58 14.63 0.62 -13.59
CA MET A 58 14.99 0.13 -14.93
C MET A 58 13.73 -0.25 -15.73
N PRO A 59 13.78 -0.16 -17.07
CA PRO A 59 12.66 -0.58 -17.91
C PRO A 59 12.16 -1.99 -17.58
N ASN A 60 10.85 -2.13 -17.40
CA ASN A 60 10.18 -3.38 -17.00
C ASN A 60 10.61 -3.96 -15.65
N CYS A 61 11.28 -3.18 -14.79
CA CYS A 61 11.64 -3.58 -13.44
C CYS A 61 10.83 -2.84 -12.38
N VAL A 62 10.74 -3.43 -11.19
CA VAL A 62 10.23 -2.82 -9.96
C VAL A 62 11.27 -2.95 -8.86
N ARG A 63 11.39 -1.94 -8.01
CA ARG A 63 12.31 -1.97 -6.87
C ARG A 63 11.80 -2.93 -5.81
N LEU A 64 12.72 -3.62 -5.13
CA LEU A 64 12.40 -4.38 -3.93
C LEU A 64 12.29 -3.41 -2.75
N GLY A 65 11.07 -2.96 -2.45
CA GLY A 65 10.81 -1.97 -1.41
C GLY A 65 9.87 -2.53 -0.33
N LEU A 66 10.44 -3.22 0.65
CA LEU A 66 9.66 -3.74 1.78
C LEU A 66 9.24 -2.60 2.71
N ALA A 67 7.96 -2.55 3.06
CA ALA A 67 7.45 -1.67 4.11
C ALA A 67 7.73 -2.25 5.51
N TYR A 68 7.61 -1.42 6.54
CA TYR A 68 7.94 -1.81 7.92
C TYR A 68 7.15 -3.02 8.44
N HIS A 69 5.94 -3.23 7.91
CA HIS A 69 5.07 -4.34 8.30
C HIS A 69 5.31 -5.57 7.44
N ASP A 70 5.90 -5.44 6.25
CA ASP A 70 6.09 -6.57 5.35
C ASP A 70 7.01 -7.62 5.98
N LYS A 71 6.70 -8.89 5.70
CA LYS A 71 7.49 -10.05 6.11
C LYS A 71 7.99 -10.75 4.87
N VAL A 72 9.22 -11.22 4.90
CA VAL A 72 9.78 -12.06 3.83
C VAL A 72 10.28 -13.35 4.43
N SER A 73 10.08 -14.46 3.72
CA SER A 73 10.72 -15.72 4.11
C SER A 73 12.24 -15.62 3.91
N PRO A 74 13.04 -16.34 4.70
CA PRO A 74 14.46 -16.49 4.44
C PRO A 74 14.72 -17.05 3.03
N LYS A 75 13.89 -17.99 2.58
CA LYS A 75 13.97 -18.60 1.25
C LYS A 75 13.88 -17.54 0.14
N PHE A 76 12.95 -16.59 0.25
CA PHE A 76 12.81 -15.49 -0.70
C PHE A 76 14.04 -14.58 -0.73
N LEU A 77 14.49 -14.12 0.43
CA LEU A 77 15.65 -13.23 0.49
C LEU A 77 16.94 -13.90 0.01
N LEU A 78 17.14 -15.18 0.33
CA LEU A 78 18.27 -15.95 -0.17
C LEU A 78 18.20 -16.16 -1.68
N ALA A 79 17.01 -16.39 -2.24
CA ALA A 79 16.85 -16.47 -3.69
C ALA A 79 17.22 -15.15 -4.38
N VAL A 80 16.78 -14.01 -3.84
CA VAL A 80 17.17 -12.68 -4.33
C VAL A 80 18.68 -12.47 -4.21
N ALA A 81 19.28 -12.85 -3.08
CA ALA A 81 20.71 -12.70 -2.85
C ALA A 81 21.54 -13.56 -3.81
N LEU A 82 21.14 -14.81 -4.04
CA LEU A 82 21.82 -15.71 -4.97
C LEU A 82 21.77 -15.19 -6.41
N GLN A 83 20.60 -14.79 -6.91
CA GLN A 83 20.48 -14.23 -8.26
C GLN A 83 21.21 -12.90 -8.43
N THR A 84 21.34 -12.12 -7.35
CA THR A 84 22.14 -10.89 -7.32
C THR A 84 23.63 -11.23 -7.43
N VAL A 85 24.12 -12.17 -6.62
CA VAL A 85 25.53 -12.59 -6.63
C VAL A 85 25.92 -13.22 -7.96
N ASP A 86 25.03 -14.00 -8.59
CA ASP A 86 25.23 -14.51 -9.95
C ASP A 86 25.51 -13.37 -10.94
N GLN A 87 24.71 -12.31 -10.92
CA GLN A 87 24.92 -11.15 -11.79
C GLN A 87 26.21 -10.37 -11.45
N LEU A 88 26.62 -10.32 -10.18
CA LEU A 88 27.89 -9.70 -9.77
C LEU A 88 29.12 -10.55 -10.10
N LEU A 89 28.97 -11.85 -10.34
CA LEU A 89 30.05 -12.69 -10.88
C LEU A 89 30.23 -12.45 -12.38
N ASP A 90 29.13 -12.25 -13.09
CA ASP A 90 29.13 -11.98 -14.53
C ASP A 90 29.54 -10.53 -14.86
N ASN A 91 29.54 -9.62 -13.88
CA ASN A 91 29.84 -8.20 -14.05
C ASN A 91 30.74 -7.67 -12.94
N GLU A 92 31.77 -6.89 -13.26
CA GLU A 92 32.69 -6.27 -12.27
C GLU A 92 32.07 -5.09 -11.47
N GLY A 93 30.75 -4.88 -11.56
CA GLY A 93 30.06 -3.79 -10.88
C GLY A 93 30.08 -3.90 -9.35
N THR A 94 29.71 -2.80 -8.68
CA THR A 94 29.62 -2.70 -7.21
C THR A 94 28.16 -2.61 -6.76
N LEU A 95 27.78 -3.46 -5.81
CA LEU A 95 26.49 -3.39 -5.13
C LEU A 95 26.67 -2.60 -3.82
N PHE A 96 26.17 -1.37 -3.79
CA PHE A 96 26.29 -0.45 -2.64
C PHE A 96 24.94 0.01 -2.09
N SER A 97 23.86 -0.17 -2.84
CA SER A 97 22.50 0.19 -2.43
C SER A 97 21.52 -0.95 -2.71
N ARG A 98 20.60 -1.19 -1.78
CA ARG A 98 19.49 -2.15 -1.97
C ARG A 98 18.60 -1.78 -3.15
N ASP A 99 18.56 -0.49 -3.48
CA ASP A 99 17.79 0.07 -4.58
C ASP A 99 18.37 -0.32 -5.95
N GLN A 100 19.62 -0.79 -6.02
CA GLN A 100 20.16 -1.41 -7.24
C GLN A 100 19.54 -2.80 -7.51
N ILE A 101 18.99 -3.46 -6.49
CA ILE A 101 18.31 -4.75 -6.63
C ILE A 101 16.87 -4.50 -7.08
N GLN A 102 16.60 -4.82 -8.34
CA GLN A 102 15.28 -4.70 -8.93
C GLN A 102 14.78 -6.06 -9.40
N LEU A 103 13.47 -6.17 -9.61
CA LEU A 103 12.80 -7.40 -9.99
C LEU A 103 12.03 -7.18 -11.29
N LEU A 104 12.02 -8.16 -12.18
CA LEU A 104 11.24 -8.08 -13.41
C LEU A 104 9.74 -7.99 -13.09
N SER A 105 9.12 -6.93 -13.59
CA SER A 105 7.75 -6.53 -13.26
C SER A 105 6.66 -7.31 -13.99
N ARG A 106 6.99 -8.31 -14.80
CA ARG A 106 6.00 -9.12 -15.55
C ARG A 106 6.26 -10.62 -15.45
N GLU A 107 7.25 -11.00 -14.65
CA GLU A 107 7.61 -12.40 -14.47
C GLU A 107 6.82 -12.99 -13.30
N GLU A 108 6.35 -14.22 -13.49
CA GLU A 108 5.72 -15.02 -12.44
C GLU A 108 6.74 -15.49 -11.39
N ARG A 109 8.02 -15.35 -11.72
CA ARG A 109 9.17 -15.70 -10.89
C ARG A 109 9.87 -14.45 -10.35
N PRO A 110 10.44 -14.51 -9.14
CA PRO A 110 11.26 -13.44 -8.61
C PRO A 110 12.60 -13.40 -9.38
N THR A 111 12.62 -12.72 -10.52
CA THR A 111 13.83 -12.59 -11.35
C THR A 111 14.52 -11.27 -11.07
N VAL A 112 15.72 -11.33 -10.48
CA VAL A 112 16.51 -10.15 -10.14
C VAL A 112 17.15 -9.53 -11.38
N ARG A 113 17.23 -8.20 -11.40
CA ARG A 113 18.05 -7.39 -12.30
C ARG A 113 18.80 -6.35 -11.49
N LEU A 114 20.09 -6.18 -11.78
CA LEU A 114 20.92 -5.18 -11.12
C LEU A 114 21.07 -3.92 -11.96
N ASP A 115 20.79 -2.79 -11.34
CA ASP A 115 21.06 -1.46 -11.90
C ASP A 115 22.52 -1.07 -11.65
N LEU A 116 23.42 -1.66 -12.43
CA LEU A 116 24.85 -1.37 -12.39
C LEU A 116 25.24 -0.24 -13.36
N GLU A 117 24.54 -0.13 -14.48
CA GLU A 117 24.79 0.91 -15.50
C GLU A 117 24.33 2.29 -15.04
N GLY A 118 23.22 2.38 -14.29
CA GLY A 118 22.72 3.62 -13.70
C GLY A 118 23.38 4.00 -12.37
N ALA A 119 24.42 3.29 -11.93
CA ALA A 119 25.04 3.46 -10.61
C ALA A 119 25.51 4.90 -10.33
N ASP A 120 26.00 5.61 -11.35
CA ASP A 120 26.48 7.00 -11.22
C ASP A 120 25.36 8.02 -10.99
N GLU A 121 24.09 7.64 -11.22
CA GLU A 121 22.93 8.49 -10.98
C GLU A 121 22.42 8.43 -9.52
N TYR A 122 23.01 7.56 -8.69
CA TYR A 122 22.69 7.47 -7.26
C TYR A 122 23.47 8.54 -6.49
N ASP A 123 22.79 9.27 -5.60
CA ASP A 123 23.42 10.31 -4.76
C ASP A 123 24.55 9.74 -3.88
N ASP A 124 24.47 8.45 -3.52
CA ASP A 124 25.42 7.74 -2.68
C ASP A 124 26.29 6.73 -3.44
N ALA A 125 26.47 6.95 -4.74
CA ALA A 125 27.28 6.10 -5.62
C ALA A 125 28.66 5.77 -5.03
N LYS A 126 29.02 4.49 -5.05
CA LYS A 126 30.30 3.98 -4.54
C LYS A 126 30.86 2.92 -5.48
N THR A 127 32.18 2.90 -5.60
CA THR A 127 32.93 1.88 -6.34
C THR A 127 33.88 1.18 -5.38
N ALA A 128 33.85 -0.15 -5.36
CA ALA A 128 34.80 -0.94 -4.60
C ALA A 128 36.19 -0.93 -5.29
N ALA A 129 37.25 -0.92 -4.49
CA ALA A 129 38.63 -0.92 -4.98
C ALA A 129 39.11 -2.32 -5.39
N ASP A 130 38.57 -3.38 -4.78
CA ASP A 130 38.94 -4.76 -5.02
C ASP A 130 37.78 -5.73 -4.77
N ASP A 131 37.96 -7.02 -5.12
CA ASP A 131 36.91 -8.03 -4.95
C ASP A 131 36.50 -8.26 -3.48
N PRO A 132 37.42 -8.32 -2.50
CA PRO A 132 37.04 -8.34 -1.08
C PRO A 132 36.14 -7.17 -0.66
N GLU A 133 36.40 -5.96 -1.13
CA GLU A 133 35.56 -4.80 -0.86
C GLU A 133 34.19 -4.92 -1.56
N ARG A 134 34.15 -5.41 -2.81
CA ARG A 134 32.88 -5.68 -3.52
C ARG A 134 32.00 -6.64 -2.73
N VAL A 135 32.58 -7.71 -2.21
CA VAL A 135 31.87 -8.70 -1.40
C VAL A 135 31.39 -8.09 -0.10
N LYS A 136 32.24 -7.34 0.61
CA LYS A 136 31.86 -6.66 1.85
C LYS A 136 30.69 -5.68 1.64
N MET A 137 30.68 -4.95 0.53
CA MET A 137 29.60 -4.03 0.19
C MET A 137 28.30 -4.78 -0.11
N ALA A 138 28.36 -5.85 -0.91
CA ALA A 138 27.21 -6.71 -1.18
C ALA A 138 26.65 -7.34 0.11
N GLN A 139 27.51 -7.87 0.98
CA GLN A 139 27.13 -8.36 2.31
C GLN A 139 26.45 -7.27 3.15
N GLY A 140 26.95 -6.04 3.13
CA GLY A 140 26.33 -4.90 3.80
C GLY A 140 24.92 -4.60 3.29
N VAL A 141 24.71 -4.62 1.97
CA VAL A 141 23.40 -4.43 1.35
C VAL A 141 22.43 -5.56 1.72
N PHE A 142 22.88 -6.81 1.69
CA PHE A 142 22.04 -7.93 2.10
C PHE A 142 21.74 -7.90 3.60
N LEU A 143 22.70 -7.61 4.47
CA LEU A 143 22.44 -7.44 5.90
C LEU A 143 21.37 -6.39 6.16
N ASP A 144 21.42 -5.26 5.44
CA ASP A 144 20.38 -4.24 5.52
C ASP A 144 19.01 -4.78 5.07
N LEU A 145 18.96 -5.45 3.93
CA LEU A 145 17.73 -6.03 3.38
C LEU A 145 17.11 -7.09 4.33
N PHE A 146 17.93 -7.98 4.87
CA PHE A 146 17.51 -9.05 5.78
C PHE A 146 17.03 -8.50 7.13
N ARG A 147 17.68 -7.45 7.66
CA ARG A 147 17.24 -6.76 8.88
C ARG A 147 15.93 -6.02 8.68
N HIS A 148 15.73 -5.39 7.53
CA HIS A 148 14.49 -4.68 7.20
C HIS A 148 13.33 -5.61 6.85
N GLY A 149 13.61 -6.78 6.27
CA GLY A 149 12.57 -7.71 5.78
C GLY A 149 11.79 -8.47 6.86
N ARG A 150 12.11 -8.30 8.15
CA ARG A 150 11.44 -8.98 9.28
C ARG A 150 11.14 -10.45 8.96
N MET A 151 12.18 -11.29 8.86
CA MET A 151 12.01 -12.73 8.67
C MET A 151 11.07 -13.29 9.74
N GLY A 152 9.90 -13.80 9.34
CA GLY A 152 8.82 -14.15 10.29
C GLY A 152 9.24 -15.24 11.29
N GLY A 153 8.81 -15.27 12.56
CA GLY A 153 7.91 -14.39 13.33
C GLY A 153 7.98 -14.69 14.84
N GLU A 154 7.27 -13.93 15.68
CA GLU A 154 7.29 -14.07 17.16
C GLU A 154 6.68 -15.38 17.72
N LEU A 155 6.11 -16.24 16.89
CA LEU A 155 5.90 -17.63 17.28
C LEU A 155 7.22 -18.37 17.08
N LYS A 156 7.94 -18.58 18.18
CA LYS A 156 8.92 -19.64 18.55
C LYS A 156 9.26 -20.75 17.50
N SER A 157 9.38 -20.43 16.23
CA SER A 157 10.20 -21.15 15.27
C SER A 157 11.60 -20.73 15.66
N SER A 158 12.42 -21.72 16.01
CA SER A 158 13.66 -21.56 16.77
C SER A 158 14.50 -20.40 16.25
N GLU A 159 14.96 -19.54 17.15
CA GLU A 159 15.99 -18.52 16.86
C GLU A 159 17.15 -19.10 16.04
N ASP A 160 17.41 -20.40 16.15
CA ASP A 160 18.43 -21.15 15.40
C ASP A 160 18.30 -21.12 13.86
N GLU A 161 17.09 -21.06 13.28
CA GLU A 161 16.96 -21.16 11.81
C GLU A 161 17.45 -19.90 11.07
N HIS A 162 17.29 -18.72 11.68
CA HIS A 162 17.70 -17.46 11.06
C HIS A 162 19.16 -17.10 11.32
N LEU A 163 19.77 -17.71 12.36
CA LEU A 163 21.16 -17.46 12.74
C LEU A 163 22.14 -17.92 11.66
N ASP A 164 21.83 -18.98 10.92
CA ASP A 164 22.70 -19.50 9.86
C ASP A 164 22.83 -18.52 8.68
N VAL A 165 21.74 -17.83 8.32
CA VAL A 165 21.77 -16.84 7.23
C VAL A 165 22.57 -15.61 7.63
N LEU A 166 22.28 -15.04 8.82
CA LEU A 166 23.00 -13.87 9.32
C LEU A 166 24.48 -14.18 9.52
N ALA A 167 24.83 -15.37 10.01
CA ALA A 167 26.21 -15.79 10.18
C ALA A 167 26.99 -15.81 8.84
N VAL A 168 26.35 -16.24 7.74
CA VAL A 168 26.99 -16.19 6.41
C VAL A 168 27.16 -14.76 5.91
N LEU A 169 26.18 -13.89 6.16
CA LEU A 169 26.26 -12.48 5.75
C LEU A 169 27.28 -11.67 6.57
N GLU A 170 27.53 -12.04 7.83
CA GLU A 170 28.51 -11.37 8.71
C GLU A 170 29.93 -11.93 8.59
N LYS A 171 30.08 -13.17 8.09
CA LYS A 171 31.38 -13.81 7.93
C LYS A 171 32.17 -13.16 6.79
N ALA A 172 33.37 -12.69 7.09
CA ALA A 172 34.31 -12.21 6.07
C ALA A 172 34.67 -13.33 5.09
N VAL A 173 34.57 -13.02 3.80
CA VAL A 173 34.84 -13.88 2.64
C VAL A 173 35.71 -13.11 1.66
N ALA A 174 36.62 -13.79 0.97
CA ALA A 174 37.66 -13.12 0.18
C ALA A 174 37.20 -12.85 -1.26
N THR A 175 36.29 -13.66 -1.80
CA THR A 175 35.85 -13.57 -3.20
C THR A 175 34.35 -13.71 -3.35
N MET A 176 33.81 -13.18 -4.45
CA MET A 176 32.38 -13.30 -4.75
C MET A 176 31.96 -14.76 -4.97
N SER A 177 32.86 -15.62 -5.47
CA SER A 177 32.59 -17.06 -5.64
C SER A 177 32.47 -17.77 -4.29
N GLU A 178 33.35 -17.50 -3.34
CA GLU A 178 33.25 -18.04 -1.97
C GLU A 178 31.95 -17.58 -1.29
N PHE A 179 31.57 -16.32 -1.50
CA PHE A 179 30.32 -15.79 -0.97
C PHE A 179 29.10 -16.52 -1.55
N ARG A 180 29.08 -16.74 -2.87
CA ARG A 180 28.04 -17.52 -3.55
C ARG A 180 27.93 -18.93 -2.99
N GLU A 181 29.04 -19.65 -2.84
CA GLU A 181 29.04 -21.02 -2.31
C GLU A 181 28.48 -21.09 -0.88
N ALA A 182 28.81 -20.09 -0.05
CA ALA A 182 28.25 -19.99 1.30
C ALA A 182 26.73 -19.77 1.28
N LEU A 183 26.22 -18.90 0.41
CA LEU A 183 24.78 -18.67 0.26
C LEU A 183 24.05 -19.90 -0.28
N VAL A 184 24.61 -20.60 -1.27
CA VAL A 184 24.01 -21.84 -1.84
C VAL A 184 23.87 -22.89 -0.74
N LYS A 185 24.92 -23.07 0.08
CA LYS A 185 24.89 -24.04 1.18
C LYS A 185 23.75 -23.77 2.17
N VAL A 186 23.52 -22.50 2.52
CA VAL A 186 22.41 -22.12 3.41
C VAL A 186 21.06 -22.29 2.71
N TYR A 187 20.95 -21.87 1.45
CA TYR A 187 19.72 -22.04 0.67
C TYR A 187 19.30 -23.51 0.55
N SER A 188 20.25 -24.43 0.33
CA SER A 188 19.97 -25.87 0.25
C SER A 188 19.37 -26.47 1.53
N ALA A 189 19.48 -25.81 2.68
CA ALA A 189 18.79 -26.23 3.90
C ALA A 189 17.28 -25.91 3.84
N TYR A 190 16.88 -24.83 3.15
CA TYR A 190 15.48 -24.45 2.95
C TYR A 190 14.85 -25.12 1.72
N GLU A 191 15.64 -25.30 0.66
CA GLU A 191 15.20 -25.88 -0.62
C GLU A 191 16.25 -26.89 -1.09
N PRO A 192 16.08 -28.19 -0.77
CA PRO A 192 17.07 -29.23 -1.08
C PRO A 192 17.38 -29.39 -2.57
N SER A 193 16.50 -28.95 -3.47
CA SER A 193 16.78 -28.93 -4.91
C SER A 193 17.90 -27.95 -5.29
N GLY A 194 18.14 -26.93 -4.45
CA GLY A 194 19.05 -25.83 -4.75
C GLY A 194 18.56 -24.91 -5.87
N ASP A 195 17.32 -25.08 -6.36
CA ASP A 195 16.78 -24.30 -7.48
C ASP A 195 16.13 -23.01 -6.99
N TYR A 196 16.95 -21.96 -6.89
CA TYR A 196 16.51 -20.61 -6.52
C TYR A 196 16.00 -19.76 -7.69
N VAL A 197 15.89 -20.34 -8.90
CA VAL A 197 15.51 -19.62 -10.13
C VAL A 197 14.16 -20.10 -10.68
N SER A 198 13.80 -21.37 -10.49
CA SER A 198 12.54 -21.92 -11.00
C SER A 198 11.32 -21.57 -10.15
N GLY A 199 11.52 -21.09 -8.93
CA GLY A 199 10.44 -20.78 -7.99
C GLY A 199 9.52 -19.66 -8.47
N VAL A 200 8.31 -19.62 -7.93
CA VAL A 200 7.27 -18.65 -8.29
C VAL A 200 6.91 -17.78 -7.09
N TRP A 201 6.38 -16.60 -7.36
CA TRP A 201 6.00 -15.66 -6.32
C TRP A 201 4.84 -16.18 -5.46
N LYS A 202 5.03 -16.15 -4.13
CA LYS A 202 3.96 -16.39 -3.15
C LYS A 202 3.71 -15.14 -2.31
N GLY A 203 2.45 -14.93 -1.93
CA GLY A 203 2.03 -13.81 -1.09
C GLY A 203 1.97 -12.44 -1.77
N ILE A 204 2.53 -12.29 -2.98
CA ILE A 204 2.45 -11.03 -3.76
C ILE A 204 1.15 -10.89 -4.59
N CYS A 205 0.26 -11.90 -4.56
CA CYS A 205 -1.02 -11.86 -5.27
C CYS A 205 -1.86 -10.63 -4.83
N ARG A 206 -2.28 -9.79 -5.80
CA ARG A 206 -3.18 -8.64 -5.57
C ARG A 206 -4.62 -9.01 -5.97
N PRO A 207 -5.56 -9.11 -5.02
CA PRO A 207 -6.96 -9.44 -5.32
C PRO A 207 -7.57 -8.36 -6.21
N MET A 208 -8.42 -8.77 -7.16
CA MET A 208 -9.13 -7.81 -8.01
C MET A 208 -10.42 -7.38 -7.32
N LEU A 209 -10.64 -6.09 -7.16
CA LEU A 209 -11.85 -5.54 -6.58
C LEU A 209 -12.78 -5.02 -7.67
N MET A 210 -14.07 -5.34 -7.54
CA MET A 210 -15.13 -4.82 -8.39
C MET A 210 -16.39 -4.53 -7.59
N LEU A 211 -17.31 -3.79 -8.21
CA LEU A 211 -18.69 -3.71 -7.77
C LEU A 211 -19.47 -4.88 -8.40
N ASP A 212 -20.12 -5.68 -7.57
CA ASP A 212 -21.05 -6.71 -8.03
C ASP A 212 -22.31 -6.04 -8.63
N PHE A 213 -22.70 -6.53 -9.81
CA PHE A 213 -23.84 -6.02 -10.56
C PHE A 213 -25.17 -6.61 -10.09
N GLU A 214 -25.14 -7.80 -9.46
CA GLU A 214 -26.34 -8.46 -8.95
C GLU A 214 -26.74 -7.91 -7.59
N ILE A 215 -25.76 -7.77 -6.70
CA ILE A 215 -25.91 -7.16 -5.39
C ILE A 215 -24.89 -6.03 -5.32
N PRO A 216 -25.28 -4.77 -5.05
CA PRO A 216 -24.35 -3.64 -5.04
C PRO A 216 -23.37 -3.76 -3.86
N GLN A 217 -22.34 -4.59 -4.03
CA GLN A 217 -21.32 -4.91 -3.05
C GLN A 217 -19.96 -4.84 -3.70
N VAL A 218 -19.00 -4.30 -2.97
CA VAL A 218 -17.59 -4.43 -3.33
C VAL A 218 -17.17 -5.87 -3.04
N ILE A 219 -16.71 -6.58 -4.07
CA ILE A 219 -16.27 -7.97 -3.97
C ILE A 219 -14.83 -8.13 -4.46
N VAL A 220 -14.14 -9.14 -3.92
CA VAL A 220 -12.99 -9.76 -4.58
C VAL A 220 -13.53 -10.62 -5.71
N TRP A 221 -13.00 -10.40 -6.91
CA TRP A 221 -13.37 -11.12 -8.12
C TRP A 221 -12.21 -11.94 -8.66
N SER A 222 -12.53 -13.10 -9.24
CA SER A 222 -11.57 -13.92 -9.98
C SER A 222 -11.97 -13.97 -11.47
N PRO A 223 -11.11 -13.50 -12.38
CA PRO A 223 -11.34 -13.61 -13.83
C PRO A 223 -11.31 -15.04 -14.37
N GLY A 224 -10.69 -15.97 -13.63
CA GLY A 224 -10.38 -17.31 -14.12
C GLY A 224 -11.10 -18.40 -13.36
N ARG A 225 -11.28 -19.55 -14.02
CA ARG A 225 -11.63 -20.82 -13.38
C ARG A 225 -10.43 -21.55 -12.76
N GLY A 226 -9.22 -21.02 -12.94
CA GLY A 226 -8.03 -21.63 -12.35
C GLY A 226 -7.90 -21.27 -10.87
N LYS A 227 -6.78 -21.72 -10.30
CA LYS A 227 -6.60 -21.76 -8.86
C LYS A 227 -6.15 -20.40 -8.34
N VAL A 228 -6.80 -19.92 -7.29
CA VAL A 228 -6.45 -18.67 -6.63
C VAL A 228 -5.97 -18.93 -5.21
N CYS A 229 -5.01 -18.12 -4.76
CA CYS A 229 -4.58 -18.06 -3.35
C CYS A 229 -5.80 -17.66 -2.49
N PRO A 230 -5.89 -18.06 -1.20
CA PRO A 230 -6.99 -17.66 -0.32
C PRO A 230 -7.27 -16.15 -0.31
N ARG A 231 -6.22 -15.33 -0.42
CA ARG A 231 -6.33 -13.86 -0.52
C ARG A 231 -7.08 -13.38 -1.78
N CYS A 232 -6.98 -14.12 -2.89
CA CYS A 232 -7.63 -13.82 -4.17
C CYS A 232 -8.92 -14.64 -4.40
N ALA A 233 -9.36 -15.41 -3.41
CA ALA A 233 -10.63 -16.13 -3.49
C ALA A 233 -11.80 -15.14 -3.63
N PRO A 234 -12.77 -15.39 -4.52
CA PRO A 234 -13.92 -14.51 -4.66
C PRO A 234 -14.77 -14.43 -3.40
N GLY A 235 -15.29 -13.24 -3.11
CA GLY A 235 -16.17 -13.02 -1.96
C GLY A 235 -16.34 -11.53 -1.64
N PRO A 236 -17.33 -11.15 -0.82
CA PRO A 236 -17.54 -9.77 -0.44
C PRO A 236 -16.37 -9.22 0.36
N LEU A 237 -16.04 -7.97 0.05
CA LEU A 237 -15.12 -7.17 0.82
C LEU A 237 -15.87 -6.57 2.01
N VAL A 238 -15.18 -6.48 3.13
CA VAL A 238 -15.73 -6.44 4.50
C VAL A 238 -14.92 -5.48 5.38
N SER A 239 -13.63 -5.36 5.06
CA SER A 239 -12.68 -4.35 5.52
C SER A 239 -11.68 -4.06 4.39
N LEU A 240 -10.90 -2.98 4.54
CA LEU A 240 -9.79 -2.60 3.67
C LEU A 240 -8.46 -2.76 4.41
N PRO A 241 -8.05 -4.00 4.71
CA PRO A 241 -6.79 -4.22 5.38
C PRO A 241 -5.63 -4.03 4.41
N ALA A 242 -5.14 -2.80 4.25
CA ALA A 242 -3.92 -2.54 3.50
C ALA A 242 -2.75 -2.45 4.49
N ALA A 243 -1.85 -3.42 4.44
CA ALA A 243 -0.49 -3.24 4.94
C ALA A 243 0.41 -3.13 3.69
N PRO A 244 1.17 -2.06 3.49
CA PRO A 244 1.32 -0.92 4.39
C PRO A 244 0.10 0.00 4.40
N SER A 245 -0.16 0.61 5.56
CA SER A 245 -1.14 1.69 5.69
C SER A 245 -0.52 2.84 6.47
N SER A 246 -0.33 3.95 5.77
CA SER A 246 0.10 5.22 6.34
C SER A 246 -0.84 5.71 7.47
N LEU A 247 -2.12 5.33 7.42
CA LEU A 247 -3.10 5.59 8.46
C LEU A 247 -2.83 4.75 9.71
N MET A 248 -2.54 3.46 9.55
CA MET A 248 -2.17 2.58 10.66
C MET A 248 -0.86 3.02 11.33
N ASP A 249 0.12 3.47 10.55
CA ASP A 249 1.34 4.08 11.10
C ASP A 249 1.03 5.29 11.98
N THR A 250 0.06 6.11 11.57
CA THR A 250 -0.36 7.28 12.35
C THR A 250 -1.01 6.86 13.67
N ILE A 251 -1.89 5.86 13.64
CA ILE A 251 -2.52 5.30 14.86
C ILE A 251 -1.45 4.73 15.79
N ASN A 252 -0.46 4.00 15.25
CA ASN A 252 0.63 3.43 16.02
C ASN A 252 1.57 4.47 16.63
N LEU A 253 1.84 5.58 15.93
CA LEU A 253 2.67 6.68 16.42
C LEU A 253 1.99 7.50 17.53
N ARG A 254 0.65 7.55 17.54
CA ARG A 254 -0.12 8.23 18.59
C ARG A 254 -0.11 7.51 19.93
N LYS A 255 0.55 6.35 20.05
CA LYS A 255 0.56 5.55 21.28
C LYS A 255 0.88 6.41 22.51
N CYS A 256 -0.15 6.48 23.35
CA CYS A 256 -0.23 7.15 24.63
C CYS A 256 0.83 6.62 25.60
N GLU A 257 1.50 7.52 26.34
CA GLU A 257 2.45 7.19 27.42
C GLU A 257 1.85 6.28 28.52
N THR A 258 0.52 6.09 28.53
CA THR A 258 -0.23 5.34 29.54
C THR A 258 -0.62 3.91 29.14
N LEU A 259 -0.42 3.49 27.89
CA LEU A 259 -0.73 2.13 27.42
C LEU A 259 0.55 1.43 26.96
N CYS A 260 1.35 1.00 27.94
CA CYS A 260 2.43 0.02 27.74
C CYS A 260 1.83 -1.31 27.27
N ASN A 261 1.45 -1.46 26.00
CA ASN A 261 1.14 -2.75 25.39
C ASN A 261 1.34 -2.72 23.86
N SER A 262 1.86 -3.84 23.36
CA SER A 262 2.35 -4.04 22.00
C SER A 262 1.27 -3.82 20.92
N PRO A 263 1.65 -3.60 19.65
CA PRO A 263 0.73 -3.56 18.50
C PRO A 263 -0.23 -4.75 18.45
N ASP A 264 0.14 -5.88 19.05
CA ASP A 264 -0.62 -7.14 19.09
C ASP A 264 -1.93 -7.03 19.88
N LYS A 265 -2.13 -6.00 20.73
CA LYS A 265 -3.41 -5.76 21.43
C LYS A 265 -4.43 -4.98 20.62
N PHE A 266 -4.06 -4.46 19.46
CA PHE A 266 -5.00 -3.86 18.50
C PHE A 266 -5.70 -4.94 17.65
N VAL A 267 -5.45 -6.22 17.97
CA VAL A 267 -5.81 -7.41 17.20
C VAL A 267 -6.49 -8.46 18.09
N PRO A 268 -7.50 -9.21 17.61
CA PRO A 268 -8.19 -10.18 18.45
C PRO A 268 -7.30 -11.41 18.57
N ASP A 269 -7.14 -11.92 19.79
CA ASP A 269 -6.38 -13.15 20.10
C ASP A 269 -6.97 -14.44 19.50
N ASN A 270 -7.94 -14.36 18.58
CA ASN A 270 -8.59 -15.54 18.03
C ASN A 270 -8.03 -15.88 16.65
N HIS A 271 -6.92 -16.63 16.65
CA HIS A 271 -6.12 -17.08 15.50
C HIS A 271 -6.83 -18.10 14.58
N ARG A 272 -8.17 -18.19 14.61
CA ARG A 272 -8.98 -19.24 13.96
C ARG A 272 -9.80 -18.77 12.76
N ILE A 273 -9.26 -17.92 11.89
CA ILE A 273 -10.04 -17.55 10.70
C ILE A 273 -9.20 -17.70 9.43
N PRO A 274 -9.42 -18.81 8.70
CA PRO A 274 -9.29 -18.80 7.27
C PRO A 274 -10.59 -19.15 6.51
N VAL A 275 -10.63 -18.58 5.30
CA VAL A 275 -11.48 -18.83 4.09
C VAL A 275 -12.82 -18.09 4.03
N ASN A 276 -13.33 -17.68 5.19
CA ASN A 276 -14.73 -17.26 5.42
C ASN A 276 -14.74 -15.88 6.11
N GLU A 277 -13.73 -15.07 5.83
CA GLU A 277 -13.09 -14.25 6.86
C GLU A 277 -13.90 -13.06 7.37
N TRP A 278 -15.10 -12.86 6.83
CA TRP A 278 -16.19 -12.15 7.51
C TRP A 278 -17.59 -12.72 7.22
N ILE A 279 -17.77 -13.62 6.24
CA ILE A 279 -19.04 -14.35 6.10
C ILE A 279 -18.95 -15.66 6.88
N VAL A 280 -19.65 -15.70 8.02
CA VAL A 280 -19.96 -16.95 8.69
C VAL A 280 -21.32 -17.43 8.18
N HIS A 281 -21.33 -18.44 7.30
CA HIS A 281 -22.56 -19.19 7.04
C HIS A 281 -22.90 -20.06 8.26
N ASP A 282 -24.19 -20.13 8.62
CA ASP A 282 -24.77 -20.81 9.79
C ASP A 282 -24.53 -20.16 11.18
N PHE A 283 -24.35 -18.84 11.25
CA PHE A 283 -24.44 -18.10 12.51
C PHE A 283 -25.66 -17.17 12.55
N ASP A 284 -26.70 -17.56 13.30
CA ASP A 284 -27.86 -16.72 13.67
C ASP A 284 -27.50 -15.52 14.58
N LYS A 285 -26.20 -15.28 14.80
CA LYS A 285 -25.67 -14.13 15.51
C LYS A 285 -24.55 -13.55 14.66
N VAL A 286 -24.89 -12.47 13.96
CA VAL A 286 -23.95 -11.51 13.37
C VAL A 286 -22.82 -11.30 14.38
N TYR A 287 -21.58 -11.33 13.92
CA TYR A 287 -20.44 -10.86 14.72
C TYR A 287 -20.78 -9.45 15.22
N THR A 288 -21.22 -9.32 16.46
CA THR A 288 -21.75 -8.05 16.95
C THR A 288 -20.60 -7.06 16.96
N MET A 289 -20.79 -5.92 16.30
CA MET A 289 -19.91 -4.74 16.30
C MET A 289 -19.62 -4.18 17.73
N ASP A 290 -20.18 -4.84 18.76
CA ASP A 290 -20.15 -4.54 20.19
C ASP A 290 -19.05 -5.31 20.97
N GLY A 291 -18.24 -6.14 20.30
CA GLY A 291 -17.07 -6.75 20.94
C GLY A 291 -16.02 -5.70 21.33
N GLU A 292 -15.24 -5.97 22.38
CA GLU A 292 -14.10 -5.13 22.85
C GLU A 292 -12.98 -5.08 21.79
N TRP A 293 -13.26 -4.37 20.70
CA TRP A 293 -12.42 -4.12 19.53
C TRP A 293 -11.99 -2.66 19.58
N PRO A 294 -10.76 -2.33 19.12
CA PRO A 294 -9.82 -1.42 19.80
C PRO A 294 -10.53 -0.30 20.56
N VAL A 295 -10.23 -0.21 21.86
CA VAL A 295 -10.78 0.82 22.76
C VAL A 295 -10.87 2.11 21.99
N TRP A 296 -12.08 2.65 21.80
CA TRP A 296 -12.34 3.88 21.04
C TRP A 296 -11.30 4.97 21.32
N GLU A 297 -10.77 4.99 22.54
CA GLU A 297 -9.61 5.75 22.99
C GLU A 297 -8.37 5.74 22.07
N VAL A 298 -8.05 4.63 21.39
CA VAL A 298 -6.89 4.51 20.48
C VAL A 298 -7.16 5.16 19.11
N VAL A 299 -8.39 5.01 18.61
CA VAL A 299 -8.77 5.49 17.27
C VAL A 299 -9.28 6.93 17.31
N ASN A 300 -9.84 7.38 18.42
CA ASN A 300 -10.37 8.73 18.58
C ASN A 300 -9.30 9.81 18.28
N GLY A 301 -9.59 10.67 17.31
CA GLY A 301 -8.69 11.69 16.76
C GLY A 301 -7.64 11.17 15.76
N ALA A 302 -7.73 9.92 15.31
CA ALA A 302 -6.74 9.33 14.40
C ALA A 302 -6.81 9.97 13.03
N TRP A 303 -8.02 10.22 12.51
CA TRP A 303 -8.21 10.90 11.24
C TRP A 303 -7.65 12.33 11.27
N GLY A 304 -7.90 13.08 12.34
CA GLY A 304 -7.33 14.43 12.50
C GLY A 304 -5.81 14.44 12.46
N ALA A 305 -5.16 13.57 13.25
CA ALA A 305 -3.70 13.44 13.24
C ALA A 305 -3.16 12.94 11.89
N HIS A 306 -3.89 12.07 11.20
CA HIS A 306 -3.51 11.58 9.89
C HIS A 306 -3.60 12.68 8.84
N ALA A 307 -4.69 13.45 8.85
CA ALA A 307 -4.86 14.63 8.02
C ALA A 307 -3.69 15.62 8.19
N ASP A 308 -3.31 15.94 9.43
CA ASP A 308 -2.17 16.83 9.73
C ASP A 308 -0.85 16.27 9.19
N ARG A 309 -0.62 14.96 9.35
CA ARG A 309 0.57 14.28 8.79
C ARG A 309 0.58 14.35 7.27
N MET A 310 -0.57 14.11 6.63
CA MET A 310 -0.70 14.14 5.18
C MET A 310 -0.54 15.56 4.63
N SER A 311 -0.89 16.62 5.36
CA SER A 311 -0.66 18.00 4.92
C SER A 311 0.80 18.26 4.52
N LYS A 312 1.76 17.69 5.25
CA LYS A 312 3.18 17.78 4.88
C LYS A 312 3.49 17.04 3.58
N ALA A 313 2.98 15.82 3.42
CA ALA A 313 3.17 15.04 2.19
C ALA A 313 2.52 15.71 0.97
N VAL A 314 1.36 16.36 1.15
CA VAL A 314 0.71 17.16 0.10
C VAL A 314 1.53 18.41 -0.21
N GLN A 315 2.14 19.07 0.78
CA GLN A 315 3.07 20.19 0.55
C GLN A 315 4.32 19.76 -0.23
N ASP A 316 4.96 18.67 0.18
CA ASP A 316 6.12 18.12 -0.54
C ASP A 316 5.76 17.80 -2.00
N GLU A 317 4.53 17.35 -2.25
CA GLU A 317 4.04 17.10 -3.60
C GLU A 317 3.72 18.39 -4.38
N ALA A 318 3.21 19.42 -3.71
CA ALA A 318 2.98 20.72 -4.32
C ALA A 318 4.31 21.33 -4.81
N ASP A 319 5.35 21.26 -3.98
CA ASP A 319 6.69 21.74 -4.30
C ASP A 319 7.27 21.01 -5.53
N LYS A 320 7.10 19.68 -5.61
CA LYS A 320 7.52 18.89 -6.78
C LYS A 320 6.75 19.26 -8.05
N GLN A 321 5.44 19.50 -7.92
CA GLN A 321 4.58 19.82 -9.05
C GLN A 321 4.64 21.30 -9.46
N GLY A 322 5.35 22.14 -8.70
CA GLY A 322 5.43 23.58 -8.91
C GLY A 322 4.09 24.29 -8.69
N VAL A 323 3.27 23.81 -7.75
CA VAL A 323 1.94 24.37 -7.43
C VAL A 323 1.86 24.78 -5.97
N MET A 324 0.75 25.41 -5.56
CA MET A 324 0.53 25.79 -4.16
C MET A 324 -0.31 24.75 -3.41
N CYS A 325 -0.13 24.68 -2.09
CA CYS A 325 -1.10 24.05 -1.20
C CYS A 325 -2.03 25.10 -0.59
N THR A 326 -3.29 24.75 -0.45
CA THR A 326 -4.29 25.60 0.21
C THR A 326 -5.20 24.78 1.11
N THR A 327 -5.79 25.43 2.11
CA THR A 327 -6.79 24.80 2.98
C THR A 327 -8.01 24.41 2.16
N PHE A 328 -8.41 23.15 2.27
CA PHE A 328 -9.60 22.60 1.66
C PHE A 328 -10.74 22.55 2.69
N PRO A 329 -11.96 22.99 2.38
CA PRO A 329 -13.05 23.01 3.34
C PRO A 329 -13.36 21.62 3.89
N TRP A 330 -13.44 21.47 5.23
CA TRP A 330 -13.77 20.20 5.88
C TRP A 330 -15.14 19.65 5.46
N GLN A 331 -16.08 20.51 5.08
CA GLN A 331 -17.36 20.10 4.53
C GLN A 331 -17.20 19.28 3.25
N CYS A 332 -16.08 19.44 2.55
CA CYS A 332 -15.81 18.85 1.25
C CYS A 332 -14.74 17.76 1.32
N THR A 333 -14.21 17.43 2.49
CA THR A 333 -13.23 16.35 2.65
C THR A 333 -13.88 14.97 2.71
N TRP A 334 -15.12 14.91 3.16
CA TRP A 334 -15.93 13.71 3.28
C TRP A 334 -17.41 14.06 3.14
N ARG A 335 -18.21 13.15 2.57
CA ARG A 335 -19.66 13.33 2.42
C ARG A 335 -20.39 12.43 3.42
N PRO A 336 -20.66 12.91 4.64
CA PRO A 336 -21.29 12.08 5.65
C PRO A 336 -22.69 11.67 5.24
N LEU A 337 -23.04 10.40 5.44
CA LEU A 337 -24.41 9.92 5.25
C LEU A 337 -25.19 10.10 6.55
N THR A 338 -26.30 10.83 6.51
CA THR A 338 -27.27 10.72 7.60
C THR A 338 -27.92 9.34 7.57
N PRO A 339 -28.60 8.91 8.64
CA PRO A 339 -29.47 7.74 8.58
C PRO A 339 -30.52 7.78 7.47
N SER A 340 -30.79 8.92 6.82
CA SER A 340 -31.68 8.98 5.65
C SER A 340 -30.97 8.77 4.30
N GLY A 341 -29.66 8.49 4.31
CA GLY A 341 -28.81 8.40 3.11
C GLY A 341 -28.57 9.74 2.43
N ARG A 342 -29.00 10.85 3.04
CA ARG A 342 -28.78 12.20 2.54
C ARG A 342 -27.72 12.90 3.36
N ARG A 343 -26.94 13.76 2.72
CA ARG A 343 -26.13 14.76 3.41
C ARG A 343 -27.07 15.66 4.23
N PRO A 344 -26.73 16.06 5.46
CA PRO A 344 -27.54 17.05 6.18
C PRO A 344 -27.65 18.31 5.32
N ASP A 345 -28.86 18.82 5.10
CA ASP A 345 -29.12 19.96 4.19
C ASP A 345 -28.29 21.21 4.53
N VAL A 346 -27.87 21.35 5.80
CA VAL A 346 -27.11 22.49 6.33
C VAL A 346 -25.61 22.18 6.47
N PHE A 347 -25.14 20.99 6.08
CA PHE A 347 -23.75 20.57 6.32
C PHE A 347 -22.72 21.47 5.61
N LEU A 348 -23.03 21.92 4.40
CA LEU A 348 -22.19 22.84 3.63
C LEU A 348 -22.08 24.23 4.26
N GLU A 349 -23.04 24.60 5.12
CA GLU A 349 -23.12 25.91 5.78
C GLU A 349 -22.49 25.90 7.19
N LEU A 350 -22.08 24.73 7.69
CA LEU A 350 -21.44 24.61 8.99
C LEU A 350 -20.10 25.38 9.03
N SER A 351 -19.69 25.79 10.22
CA SER A 351 -18.35 26.34 10.41
C SER A 351 -17.28 25.27 10.10
N GLN A 352 -16.08 25.68 9.70
CA GLN A 352 -14.97 24.74 9.49
C GLN A 352 -14.70 23.86 10.73
N LYS A 353 -14.86 24.42 11.92
CA LYS A 353 -14.63 23.71 13.19
C LYS A 353 -15.68 22.62 13.42
N ASP A 354 -16.96 22.93 13.19
CA ASP A 354 -18.05 21.98 13.40
C ASP A 354 -18.03 20.88 12.32
N ALA A 355 -17.75 21.26 11.07
CA ALA A 355 -17.57 20.31 9.97
C ALA A 355 -16.39 19.37 10.25
N ALA A 356 -15.25 19.90 10.72
CA ALA A 356 -14.09 19.09 11.09
C ALA A 356 -14.44 18.07 12.19
N ALA A 357 -15.14 18.50 13.24
CA ALA A 357 -15.51 17.61 14.34
C ALA A 357 -16.40 16.45 13.88
N ILE A 358 -17.37 16.71 12.99
CA ILE A 358 -18.26 15.68 12.43
C ILE A 358 -17.46 14.72 11.54
N VAL A 359 -16.68 15.25 10.58
CA VAL A 359 -15.90 14.41 9.66
C VAL A 359 -14.89 13.56 10.41
N GLN A 360 -14.17 14.11 11.38
CA GLN A 360 -13.19 13.36 12.16
C GLN A 360 -13.85 12.24 12.95
N ALA A 361 -14.96 12.52 13.64
CA ALA A 361 -15.67 11.50 14.42
C ALA A 361 -16.20 10.35 13.54
N GLU A 362 -16.73 10.66 12.35
CA GLU A 362 -17.23 9.65 11.42
C GLU A 362 -16.09 8.82 10.80
N MET A 363 -15.02 9.48 10.36
CA MET A 363 -13.85 8.78 9.82
C MET A 363 -13.19 7.90 10.89
N ASP A 364 -13.10 8.34 12.14
CA ASP A 364 -12.61 7.52 13.25
C ASP A 364 -13.50 6.29 13.49
N ASP A 365 -14.82 6.41 13.35
CA ASP A 365 -15.73 5.25 13.40
C ASP A 365 -15.47 4.28 12.24
N HIS A 366 -15.24 4.74 11.02
CA HIS A 366 -14.85 3.87 9.92
C HIS A 366 -13.46 3.22 10.13
N ILE A 367 -12.50 3.95 10.69
CA ILE A 367 -11.15 3.46 11.01
C ILE A 367 -11.21 2.34 12.04
N LYS A 368 -12.09 2.45 13.05
CA LYS A 368 -12.32 1.40 14.05
C LYS A 368 -12.58 0.03 13.40
N TYR A 369 -13.22 0.01 12.24
CA TYR A 369 -13.53 -1.20 11.47
C TYR A 369 -12.61 -1.45 10.28
N TRP A 370 -11.46 -0.76 10.20
CA TRP A 370 -10.48 -0.90 9.12
C TRP A 370 -11.09 -0.62 7.74
N ARG A 371 -12.01 0.34 7.67
CA ARG A 371 -12.72 0.68 6.44
C ARG A 371 -12.14 1.89 5.73
N VAL A 372 -11.15 2.57 6.32
CA VAL A 372 -10.47 3.71 5.70
C VAL A 372 -9.07 3.31 5.30
N VAL A 373 -8.69 3.65 4.07
CA VAL A 373 -7.34 3.38 3.54
C VAL A 373 -6.90 4.50 2.62
N ASN A 374 -5.59 4.76 2.56
CA ASN A 374 -5.02 5.60 1.52
C ASN A 374 -5.14 4.89 0.15
N LEU A 375 -5.49 5.62 -0.91
CA LEU A 375 -5.65 5.02 -2.25
C LEU A 375 -4.33 4.41 -2.77
N GLY A 376 -3.19 5.02 -2.47
CA GLY A 376 -1.87 4.49 -2.82
C GLY A 376 -1.57 3.16 -2.12
N ASP A 377 -1.95 3.05 -0.85
CA ASP A 377 -1.83 1.82 -0.05
C ASP A 377 -2.80 0.73 -0.55
N LEU A 378 -4.02 1.14 -0.98
CA LEU A 378 -5.00 0.24 -1.60
C LEU A 378 -4.48 -0.35 -2.90
N VAL A 379 -3.98 0.44 -3.85
CA VAL A 379 -3.51 -0.06 -5.15
C VAL A 379 -2.23 -0.89 -5.04
N LYS A 380 -1.44 -0.72 -3.98
CA LYS A 380 -0.33 -1.65 -3.65
C LYS A 380 -0.85 -3.02 -3.21
N SER A 381 -2.03 -3.09 -2.61
CA SER A 381 -2.57 -4.30 -1.98
C SER A 381 -3.63 -5.00 -2.83
N TYR A 382 -4.28 -4.26 -3.72
CA TYR A 382 -5.41 -4.68 -4.54
C TYR A 382 -5.27 -4.17 -5.97
N ARG A 383 -5.94 -4.85 -6.88
CA ARG A 383 -6.25 -4.33 -8.21
C ARG A 383 -7.68 -3.80 -8.21
N LEU A 384 -7.97 -2.83 -9.06
CA LEU A 384 -9.28 -2.23 -9.15
C LEU A 384 -9.80 -2.37 -10.59
N LEU A 385 -11.07 -2.76 -10.75
CA LEU A 385 -11.74 -2.68 -12.05
C LEU A 385 -11.84 -1.22 -12.52
N PRO A 386 -11.80 -0.95 -13.84
CA PRO A 386 -11.90 0.40 -14.39
C PRO A 386 -13.11 1.19 -13.87
N GLU A 387 -14.26 0.53 -13.72
CA GLU A 387 -15.52 1.13 -13.26
C GLU A 387 -15.39 1.66 -11.83
N LEU A 388 -14.70 0.93 -10.96
CA LEU A 388 -14.46 1.32 -9.57
C LEU A 388 -13.56 2.57 -9.51
N VAL A 389 -12.51 2.62 -10.34
CA VAL A 389 -11.62 3.79 -10.41
C VAL A 389 -12.35 5.00 -11.01
N GLN A 390 -13.17 4.80 -12.03
CA GLN A 390 -14.00 5.87 -12.61
C GLN A 390 -14.99 6.44 -11.60
N ASP A 391 -15.58 5.59 -10.75
CA ASP A 391 -16.49 6.04 -9.72
C ASP A 391 -15.76 6.86 -8.65
N LEU A 392 -14.61 6.39 -8.16
CA LEU A 392 -13.76 7.14 -7.23
C LEU A 392 -13.31 8.50 -7.82
N GLU A 393 -12.93 8.53 -9.11
CA GLU A 393 -12.59 9.78 -9.81
C GLU A 393 -13.78 10.74 -9.87
N ARG A 394 -14.99 10.23 -10.17
CA ARG A 394 -16.22 11.04 -10.19
C ARG A 394 -16.53 11.61 -8.81
N GLN A 395 -16.38 10.81 -7.76
CA GLN A 395 -16.59 11.24 -6.39
C GLN A 395 -15.57 12.33 -5.97
N ALA A 396 -14.30 12.18 -6.33
CA ALA A 396 -13.26 13.20 -6.09
C ALA A 396 -13.59 14.54 -6.77
N LYS A 397 -13.98 14.51 -8.05
CA LYS A 397 -14.41 15.71 -8.79
C LYS A 397 -15.59 16.40 -8.13
N HIS A 398 -16.56 15.61 -7.65
CA HIS A 398 -17.69 16.15 -6.92
C HIS A 398 -17.29 16.84 -5.61
N LEU A 399 -16.30 16.33 -4.87
CA LEU A 399 -15.77 17.01 -3.67
C LEU A 399 -15.11 18.35 -4.02
N VAL A 400 -14.32 18.40 -5.10
CA VAL A 400 -13.70 19.64 -5.60
C VAL A 400 -14.75 20.66 -6.03
N MET A 401 -15.79 20.22 -6.75
CA MET A 401 -16.92 21.08 -7.14
C MET A 401 -17.66 21.64 -5.93
N ASP A 402 -17.95 20.80 -4.93
CA ASP A 402 -18.58 21.25 -3.68
C ASP A 402 -17.72 22.30 -2.96
N ALA A 403 -16.39 22.10 -2.93
CA ALA A 403 -15.48 23.05 -2.28
C ALA A 403 -15.53 24.44 -2.94
N ARG A 404 -15.57 24.50 -4.27
CA ARG A 404 -15.74 25.76 -5.02
C ARG A 404 -17.07 26.45 -4.66
N CYS A 405 -18.14 25.69 -4.50
CA CYS A 405 -19.43 26.20 -4.02
C CYS A 405 -19.33 26.76 -2.59
N VAL A 406 -18.73 26.01 -1.65
CA VAL A 406 -18.55 26.46 -0.25
C VAL A 406 -17.71 27.73 -0.18
N ALA A 407 -16.63 27.83 -0.97
CA ALA A 407 -15.78 29.02 -1.01
C ALA A 407 -16.54 30.27 -1.46
N THR A 408 -17.54 30.10 -2.34
CA THR A 408 -18.43 31.17 -2.79
C THR A 408 -19.42 31.59 -1.70
N ILE A 409 -19.97 30.63 -0.95
CA ILE A 409 -20.96 30.86 0.12
C ILE A 409 -20.32 31.51 1.36
N THR A 410 -19.16 31.01 1.79
CA THR A 410 -18.51 31.39 3.05
C THR A 410 -17.66 32.65 2.96
N GLY A 411 -17.56 33.27 1.78
CA GLY A 411 -16.79 34.51 1.60
C GLY A 411 -15.27 34.34 1.68
N HIS A 412 -14.75 33.10 1.68
CA HIS A 412 -13.33 32.83 1.48
C HIS A 412 -12.86 33.15 0.04
N ALA A 413 -13.80 33.34 -0.89
CA ALA A 413 -13.56 33.97 -2.18
C ALA A 413 -13.68 35.50 -2.07
N GLU A 414 -12.58 36.21 -1.78
CA GLU A 414 -12.46 37.59 -2.27
C GLU A 414 -12.44 37.55 -3.81
N ARG A 415 -13.62 37.58 -4.44
CA ARG A 415 -13.72 38.01 -5.84
C ARG A 415 -13.52 39.52 -5.87
N LEU A 416 -12.29 39.95 -6.17
CA LEU A 416 -12.07 41.33 -6.57
C LEU A 416 -12.86 41.58 -7.87
N ALA A 417 -13.57 42.70 -7.92
CA ALA A 417 -14.38 43.10 -9.07
C ALA A 417 -13.55 43.10 -10.37
N PRO A 418 -14.17 42.87 -11.55
CA PRO A 418 -13.49 42.85 -12.85
C PRO A 418 -12.60 44.06 -13.14
N ASP A 419 -12.90 45.20 -12.50
CA ASP A 419 -12.31 46.51 -12.78
C ASP A 419 -11.38 47.03 -11.67
N ALA A 420 -11.08 46.22 -10.65
CA ALA A 420 -10.11 46.62 -9.62
C ALA A 420 -8.68 46.54 -10.19
N PRO A 421 -7.84 47.58 -10.05
CA PRO A 421 -6.47 47.58 -10.58
C PRO A 421 -5.67 46.43 -9.99
N ARG A 422 -5.23 45.51 -10.85
CA ARG A 422 -4.38 44.37 -10.49
C ARG A 422 -3.00 44.91 -10.12
N ASP A 423 -2.60 44.73 -8.87
CA ASP A 423 -1.24 45.00 -8.41
C ASP A 423 -0.29 43.89 -8.93
N PRO A 424 0.66 44.20 -9.84
CA PRO A 424 1.61 43.24 -10.40
C PRO A 424 2.51 42.55 -9.36
N THR A 425 2.60 43.10 -8.15
CA THR A 425 3.44 42.57 -7.08
C THR A 425 2.73 41.58 -6.15
N LYS A 426 1.41 41.39 -6.35
CA LYS A 426 0.54 40.52 -5.52
C LYS A 426 0.20 39.18 -6.18
N TYR A 427 0.83 38.86 -7.31
CA TYR A 427 0.63 37.65 -8.08
C TYR A 427 1.32 36.46 -7.43
N HIS A 428 0.66 35.84 -6.45
CA HIS A 428 0.63 34.41 -6.16
C HIS A 428 -0.52 34.12 -5.17
N LYS A 429 -1.69 34.77 -5.34
CA LYS A 429 -2.87 34.38 -4.58
C LYS A 429 -3.48 33.16 -5.31
N PRO A 430 -3.52 31.98 -4.68
CA PRO A 430 -4.04 30.78 -5.32
C PRO A 430 -5.49 30.98 -5.76
N SER A 431 -5.85 30.45 -6.92
CA SER A 431 -7.22 30.51 -7.42
C SER A 431 -8.05 29.46 -6.71
N ASN A 432 -9.22 29.81 -6.16
CA ASN A 432 -10.13 28.79 -5.62
C ASN A 432 -10.67 27.85 -6.74
N ASP A 433 -10.53 28.26 -8.00
CA ASP A 433 -10.88 27.43 -9.17
C ASP A 433 -9.76 26.45 -9.55
N GLY A 434 -8.57 26.60 -8.95
CA GLY A 434 -7.38 25.78 -9.22
C GLY A 434 -7.28 24.51 -8.36
N TRP A 435 -8.24 24.22 -7.48
CA TRP A 435 -8.22 23.00 -6.65
C TRP A 435 -8.33 21.72 -7.48
N TYR A 436 -7.53 20.70 -7.13
CA TYR A 436 -7.61 19.36 -7.71
C TYR A 436 -7.03 18.27 -6.79
N ILE A 437 -7.43 17.02 -7.03
CA ILE A 437 -6.78 15.85 -6.43
C ILE A 437 -5.68 15.38 -7.37
N GLY A 438 -4.43 15.52 -6.95
CA GLY A 438 -3.25 15.23 -7.78
C GLY A 438 -2.19 14.38 -7.10
N SER A 439 -2.50 13.80 -5.93
CA SER A 439 -1.56 13.05 -5.12
C SER A 439 -2.24 11.94 -4.34
N TYR A 440 -1.55 10.81 -4.17
CA TYR A 440 -1.99 9.77 -3.25
C TYR A 440 -2.09 10.28 -1.81
N ALA A 441 -1.30 11.27 -1.40
CA ALA A 441 -1.39 11.88 -0.06
C ALA A 441 -2.75 12.56 0.21
N GLN A 442 -3.45 12.98 -0.86
CA GLN A 442 -4.80 13.55 -0.77
C GLN A 442 -5.91 12.51 -0.86
N ALA A 443 -5.63 11.29 -1.31
CA ALA A 443 -6.66 10.37 -1.78
C ALA A 443 -6.86 9.20 -0.81
N HIS A 444 -8.07 9.09 -0.27
CA HIS A 444 -8.47 8.01 0.64
C HIS A 444 -9.75 7.34 0.15
N VAL A 445 -9.89 6.08 0.49
CA VAL A 445 -11.05 5.25 0.17
C VAL A 445 -11.68 4.75 1.45
N VAL A 446 -12.99 4.87 1.54
CA VAL A 446 -13.81 4.40 2.65
C VAL A 446 -14.73 3.30 2.14
N LEU A 447 -14.69 2.13 2.75
CA LEU A 447 -15.63 1.04 2.48
C LEU A 447 -16.85 1.20 3.38
N GLU A 448 -17.99 1.54 2.79
CA GLU A 448 -19.24 1.70 3.51
C GLU A 448 -20.19 0.54 3.29
N TYR A 449 -21.09 0.34 4.25
CA TYR A 449 -22.20 -0.61 4.14
C TYR A 449 -23.50 0.16 4.26
N ASN A 450 -24.52 -0.32 3.55
CA ASN A 450 -25.88 0.10 3.87
C ASN A 450 -26.25 -0.38 5.30
N LYS A 451 -27.36 0.15 5.82
CA LYS A 451 -27.77 -0.08 7.21
C LYS A 451 -27.99 -1.55 7.57
N ASP A 452 -28.41 -2.34 6.59
CA ASP A 452 -28.70 -3.76 6.71
C ASP A 452 -27.49 -4.65 6.37
N GLY A 453 -26.35 -4.06 5.97
CA GLY A 453 -25.12 -4.76 5.65
C GLY A 453 -25.16 -5.59 4.36
N THR A 454 -26.23 -5.46 3.57
CA THR A 454 -26.49 -6.22 2.34
C THR A 454 -25.88 -5.58 1.09
N ALA A 455 -25.40 -4.34 1.18
CA ALA A 455 -24.73 -3.63 0.10
C ALA A 455 -23.49 -2.95 0.66
N SER A 456 -22.47 -2.81 -0.18
CA SER A 456 -21.27 -2.06 0.15
C SER A 456 -20.78 -1.25 -1.04
N GLU A 457 -20.20 -0.09 -0.73
CA GLU A 457 -19.65 0.82 -1.73
C GLU A 457 -18.28 1.35 -1.30
N MET A 458 -17.43 1.65 -2.28
CA MET A 458 -16.20 2.39 -2.05
C MET A 458 -16.46 3.87 -2.26
N ARG A 459 -16.12 4.67 -1.27
CA ARG A 459 -16.30 6.12 -1.32
C ARG A 459 -15.00 6.86 -1.20
N PHE A 460 -14.90 7.95 -1.95
CA PHE A 460 -13.72 8.78 -1.93
C PHE A 460 -13.76 9.78 -0.76
N ALA A 461 -12.63 9.89 -0.06
CA ALA A 461 -12.38 10.88 0.98
C ALA A 461 -11.05 11.59 0.70
N THR A 462 -10.89 12.80 1.23
CA THR A 462 -9.65 13.57 1.15
C THR A 462 -9.31 14.27 2.46
N VAL A 463 -8.12 14.85 2.56
CA VAL A 463 -7.65 15.62 3.73
C VAL A 463 -7.90 17.12 3.51
N PRO A 464 -7.98 17.95 4.56
CA PRO A 464 -8.27 19.39 4.46
C PRO A 464 -7.10 20.23 3.88
N THR A 465 -6.19 19.61 3.14
CA THR A 465 -5.07 20.26 2.44
C THR A 465 -5.08 19.80 0.99
N CYS A 466 -5.20 20.75 0.06
CA CYS A 466 -5.41 20.44 -1.34
C CYS A 466 -4.42 21.19 -2.23
N LEU A 467 -3.96 20.52 -3.29
CA LEU A 467 -3.16 21.11 -4.36
C LEU A 467 -4.00 22.16 -5.11
N ASN A 468 -3.34 23.24 -5.47
CA ASN A 468 -3.95 24.40 -6.11
C ASN A 468 -3.06 24.91 -7.24
N ALA A 469 -3.51 24.69 -8.48
CA ALA A 469 -2.84 25.13 -9.69
C ALA A 469 -3.12 26.61 -10.00
N GLU A 470 -2.34 27.19 -10.92
CA GLU A 470 -2.55 28.60 -11.30
C GLU A 470 -3.86 28.82 -12.07
N SER A 471 -4.41 27.76 -12.67
CA SER A 471 -5.64 27.81 -13.47
C SER A 471 -6.43 26.51 -13.37
N GLU A 472 -7.74 26.59 -13.64
CA GLU A 472 -8.63 25.43 -13.73
C GLU A 472 -8.16 24.44 -14.81
N ALA A 473 -7.72 24.93 -15.97
CA ALA A 473 -7.23 24.07 -17.06
C ALA A 473 -5.95 23.30 -16.69
N GLU A 474 -5.08 23.90 -15.89
CA GLU A 474 -3.92 23.19 -15.33
C GLU A 474 -4.33 22.17 -14.28
N ALA A 475 -5.26 22.53 -13.38
CA ALA A 475 -5.80 21.64 -12.37
C ALA A 475 -6.43 20.38 -13.01
N GLU A 476 -7.27 20.55 -14.04
CA GLU A 476 -7.89 19.46 -14.78
C GLU A 476 -6.86 18.55 -15.48
N ARG A 477 -5.79 19.12 -16.02
CA ARG A 477 -4.72 18.35 -16.66
C ARG A 477 -3.97 17.50 -15.63
N LYS A 478 -3.53 18.11 -14.53
CA LYS A 478 -2.79 17.41 -13.47
C LYS A 478 -3.65 16.36 -12.76
N GLU A 479 -4.93 16.62 -12.53
CA GLU A 479 -5.89 15.64 -12.00
C GLU A 479 -6.03 14.44 -12.94
N ARG A 480 -6.16 14.69 -14.25
CA ARG A 480 -6.24 13.62 -15.25
C ARG A 480 -4.97 12.77 -15.28
N ASP A 481 -3.81 13.39 -15.19
CA ASP A 481 -2.52 12.69 -15.13
C ASP A 481 -2.42 11.82 -13.87
N PHE A 482 -2.89 12.33 -12.72
CA PHE A 482 -2.99 11.57 -11.48
C PHE A 482 -3.91 10.36 -11.62
N TRP A 483 -5.14 10.50 -12.13
CA TRP A 483 -6.04 9.36 -12.31
C TRP A 483 -5.60 8.39 -13.41
N ALA A 484 -4.81 8.84 -14.39
CA ALA A 484 -4.12 7.95 -15.33
C ALA A 484 -3.02 7.13 -14.63
N GLN A 485 -2.29 7.75 -13.69
CA GLN A 485 -1.35 7.03 -12.82
C GLN A 485 -2.07 6.00 -11.93
N VAL A 486 -3.19 6.38 -11.29
CA VAL A 486 -4.00 5.47 -10.45
C VAL A 486 -4.43 4.24 -11.23
N ARG A 487 -4.95 4.39 -12.47
CA ARG A 487 -5.34 3.24 -13.30
C ARG A 487 -4.18 2.31 -13.61
N ARG A 488 -3.00 2.86 -13.90
CA ARG A 488 -1.78 2.07 -14.14
C ARG A 488 -1.36 1.30 -12.89
N ASP A 489 -1.35 1.95 -11.74
CA ASP A 489 -0.92 1.35 -10.47
C ASP A 489 -1.91 0.31 -9.96
N ALA A 490 -3.22 0.58 -10.10
CA ALA A 490 -4.30 -0.37 -9.82
C ALA A 490 -4.31 -1.58 -10.76
N ALA A 491 -3.48 -1.58 -11.81
CA ALA A 491 -3.48 -2.58 -12.88
C ALA A 491 -4.89 -2.83 -13.41
N CYS A 492 -5.62 -1.74 -13.68
CA CYS A 492 -6.90 -1.78 -14.38
C CYS A 492 -6.69 -2.54 -15.69
N ARG A 493 -7.41 -3.65 -15.88
CA ARG A 493 -7.43 -4.33 -17.17
C ARG A 493 -8.36 -3.53 -18.07
N ASP A 494 -7.82 -2.85 -19.07
CA ASP A 494 -8.62 -2.09 -20.03
C ASP A 494 -9.41 -3.00 -20.98
N GLU A 495 -9.18 -4.31 -20.98
CA GLU A 495 -9.87 -5.27 -21.85
C GLU A 495 -10.27 -6.54 -21.07
N ILE A 496 -11.49 -6.56 -20.55
CA ILE A 496 -12.20 -7.82 -20.32
C ILE A 496 -12.98 -8.08 -21.61
N GLY A 497 -12.37 -8.83 -22.53
CA GLY A 497 -13.15 -9.55 -23.52
C GLY A 497 -14.02 -10.55 -22.77
N PHE A 498 -15.27 -10.21 -22.52
CA PHE A 498 -16.27 -11.16 -22.04
C PHE A 498 -16.41 -12.24 -23.11
N VAL A 499 -15.65 -13.32 -22.99
CA VAL A 499 -15.95 -14.56 -23.71
C VAL A 499 -17.11 -15.19 -22.96
N HIS A 500 -18.32 -14.88 -23.44
CA HIS A 500 -19.57 -15.50 -22.99
C HIS A 500 -19.61 -16.99 -23.29
#